data_AF-A0A945SA49-F1
#
_entry.id   AF-A0A945SA49-F1
#
_cell.length_a   1.000
_cell.length_b   1.000
_cell.length_c   1.000
_cell.angle_alpha   90.00
_cell.angle_beta   90.00
_cell.angle_gamma   90.00
#
_symmetry.space_group_name_H-M   'P 1'
#
loop_
_entity.id
_entity.type
_entity.pdbx_description
1 polymer ?
#
loop_
_entity_poly.entity_id
_entity_poly.type
_entity_poly.pdbx_seq_one_letter_code
_entity_poly.pdbx_strand_id
1 'polypeptide(L)'
;MKELTEIRRETYGHDSRAINQHSERWYRNSAGKLYVLSLTLDGCPPFFEAYGPFGEDHEGLLPRLLVDGQEYWGDGWSWTDAFEAMKEATDGHNDNERR
;
A
#
# COMPACT_ATOMS: atom_id res chain seq x y z
N MET A 1 11.24 11.33 -4.45
CA MET A 1 10.25 12.14 -3.71
C MET A 1 10.49 11.86 -2.24
N LYS A 2 10.85 12.83 -1.39
CA LYS A 2 11.46 12.51 -0.10
C LYS A 2 10.42 12.49 1.03
N GLU A 3 10.17 11.29 1.54
CA GLU A 3 9.41 10.92 2.74
C GLU A 3 7.91 10.64 2.57
N LEU A 4 7.56 9.39 2.86
CA LEU A 4 6.23 8.92 3.21
C LEU A 4 6.14 8.89 4.74
N THR A 5 5.22 9.67 5.31
CA THR A 5 4.96 9.70 6.75
C THR A 5 3.77 8.81 7.07
N GLU A 6 3.92 7.86 8.00
CA GLU A 6 2.79 7.04 8.50
C GLU A 6 1.80 7.95 9.25
N ILE A 7 0.53 7.92 8.85
CA ILE A 7 -0.53 8.75 9.44
C ILE A 7 -1.60 7.93 10.16
N ARG A 8 -1.71 6.64 9.86
CA ARG A 8 -2.67 5.72 10.49
C ARG A 8 -2.20 4.28 10.33
N ARG A 9 -2.58 3.45 11.31
CA ARG A 9 -2.45 2.00 11.27
C ARG A 9 -3.77 1.38 11.68
N GLU A 10 -4.18 0.32 10.99
CA GLU A 10 -5.41 -0.39 11.28
C GLU A 10 -5.23 -1.89 11.06
N THR A 11 -6.01 -2.68 11.78
CA THR A 11 -6.20 -4.10 11.49
C THR A 11 -7.70 -4.34 11.43
N TYR A 12 -8.19 -4.88 10.32
CA TYR A 12 -9.61 -5.13 10.11
C TYR A 12 -9.85 -6.44 9.35
N GLY A 13 -11.07 -6.98 9.44
CA GLY A 13 -11.53 -8.11 8.63
C GLY A 13 -12.72 -7.67 7.79
N HIS A 14 -12.79 -8.13 6.53
CA HIS A 14 -13.82 -7.68 5.59
C HIS A 14 -15.21 -8.30 5.79
N ASP A 15 -15.36 -9.41 6.54
CA ASP A 15 -16.66 -10.06 6.73
C ASP A 15 -17.01 -10.39 8.21
N SER A 16 -18.27 -10.76 8.43
CA SER A 16 -18.82 -11.12 9.76
C SER A 16 -18.22 -12.39 10.37
N ARG A 17 -17.34 -13.08 9.62
CA ARG A 17 -16.57 -14.25 10.05
C ARG A 17 -15.07 -13.94 10.18
N ALA A 18 -14.66 -12.70 9.94
CA ALA A 18 -13.28 -12.23 9.86
C ALA A 18 -12.41 -13.03 8.87
N ILE A 19 -12.97 -13.38 7.71
CA ILE A 19 -12.23 -13.89 6.54
C ILE A 19 -11.78 -12.67 5.71
N ASN A 20 -10.53 -12.70 5.24
CA ASN A 20 -9.77 -11.57 4.68
C ASN A 20 -9.44 -10.51 5.74
N GLN A 21 -8.58 -10.89 6.68
CA GLN A 21 -7.94 -10.01 7.64
C GLN A 21 -6.79 -9.27 6.97
N HIS A 22 -6.77 -7.97 7.18
CA HIS A 22 -5.73 -7.09 6.70
C HIS A 22 -5.13 -6.33 7.88
N SER A 23 -3.81 -6.14 7.84
CA SER A 23 -3.16 -5.12 8.64
C SER A 23 -2.66 -4.05 7.68
N GLU A 24 -3.10 -2.82 7.89
CA GLU A 24 -2.82 -1.70 7.01
C GLU A 24 -2.01 -0.62 7.70
N ARG A 25 -1.17 0.04 6.89
CA ARG A 25 -0.50 1.28 7.26
C ARG A 25 -0.73 2.30 6.16
N TRP A 26 -1.19 3.47 6.58
CA TRP A 26 -1.52 4.57 5.70
C TRP A 26 -0.41 5.61 5.77
N TYR A 27 -0.02 6.11 4.61
CA TYR A 27 1.09 7.02 4.45
C TYR A 27 0.69 8.25 3.66
N ARG A 28 1.35 9.37 3.96
CA ARG A 28 1.20 10.62 3.23
C ARG A 28 2.56 11.10 2.73
N ASN A 29 2.64 11.51 1.47
CA ASN A 29 3.84 12.17 0.95
C ASN A 29 3.80 13.69 1.17
N SER A 30 4.92 14.36 0.90
CA SER A 30 5.03 15.83 1.01
C SER A 30 4.10 16.63 0.08
N ALA A 31 3.57 16.00 -0.97
CA ALA A 31 2.59 16.59 -1.89
C ALA A 31 1.14 16.36 -1.45
N GLY A 32 0.92 15.76 -0.27
CA GLY A 32 -0.41 15.45 0.26
C GLY A 32 -1.10 14.24 -0.37
N LYS A 33 -0.42 13.46 -1.22
CA LYS A 33 -0.96 12.21 -1.74
C LYS A 33 -0.89 11.11 -0.70
N LEU A 34 -1.94 10.29 -0.68
CA LEU A 34 -2.10 9.17 0.22
C LEU A 34 -1.72 7.85 -0.45
N TYR A 35 -1.19 6.96 0.37
CA TYR A 35 -0.81 5.60 0.01
C TYR A 35 -1.20 4.66 1.14
N VAL A 36 -1.47 3.41 0.82
CA VAL A 36 -1.75 2.34 1.79
C VAL A 36 -0.86 1.17 1.49
N LEU A 37 -0.22 0.60 2.51
CA LEU A 37 0.41 -0.71 2.45
C LEU A 37 -0.43 -1.66 3.29
N SER A 38 -0.96 -2.71 2.66
CA SER A 38 -1.87 -3.67 3.26
C SER A 38 -1.20 -5.05 3.27
N LEU A 39 -1.09 -5.66 4.44
CA LEU A 39 -0.69 -7.05 4.61
C LEU A 39 -1.94 -7.90 4.75
N THR A 40 -2.16 -8.79 3.80
CA THR A 40 -3.24 -9.78 3.84
C THR A 40 -2.81 -10.97 4.68
N LEU A 41 -3.44 -11.14 5.85
CA LEU A 41 -3.06 -12.14 6.85
C LEU A 41 -3.65 -13.54 6.56
N ASP A 42 -4.74 -13.58 5.80
CA ASP A 42 -5.42 -14.84 5.44
C ASP A 42 -4.95 -15.41 4.09
N GLY A 43 -4.08 -14.70 3.39
CA GLY A 43 -3.38 -15.23 2.22
C GLY A 43 -2.51 -16.41 2.64
N CYS A 44 -2.49 -17.49 1.84
CA CYS A 44 -1.59 -18.62 2.07
C CYS A 44 -0.65 -18.76 0.87
N PRO A 45 0.58 -18.22 0.98
CA PRO A 45 1.16 -17.49 2.11
C PRO A 45 0.71 -16.01 2.21
N PRO A 46 0.91 -15.32 3.36
CA PRO A 46 0.56 -13.92 3.51
C PRO A 46 1.33 -13.05 2.51
N PHE A 47 0.67 -12.03 1.97
CA PHE A 47 1.25 -11.14 0.97
C PHE A 47 0.86 -9.69 1.21
N PHE A 48 1.63 -8.78 0.62
CA PHE A 48 1.38 -7.35 0.62
C PHE A 48 0.71 -6.89 -0.68
N GLU A 49 -0.12 -5.87 -0.51
CA GLU A 49 -0.70 -5.04 -1.57
C GLU A 49 -0.43 -3.58 -1.20
N ALA A 50 -0.34 -2.70 -2.20
CA ALA A 50 -0.27 -1.27 -1.96
C ALA A 50 -1.20 -0.52 -2.89
N TYR A 51 -1.64 0.62 -2.39
CA TYR A 51 -2.63 1.46 -3.02
C TYR A 51 -2.14 2.90 -3.04
N GLY A 52 -2.50 3.63 -4.07
CA GLY A 52 -2.09 5.02 -4.28
C GLY A 52 -1.49 5.29 -5.66
N PRO A 53 -1.22 6.57 -5.97
CA PRO A 53 -1.57 7.74 -5.16
C PRO A 53 -3.08 8.05 -5.22
N PHE A 54 -3.67 8.50 -4.12
CA PHE A 54 -5.02 9.08 -4.10
C PHE A 54 -5.10 10.32 -3.18
N GLY A 55 -6.16 11.10 -3.30
CA GLY A 55 -6.40 12.31 -2.48
C GLY A 55 -7.27 12.03 -1.25
N GLU A 56 -7.37 12.99 -0.33
CA GLU A 56 -8.25 12.87 0.87
C GLU A 56 -9.72 12.73 0.49
N ASP A 57 -10.15 13.36 -0.61
CA ASP A 57 -11.52 13.32 -1.12
C ASP A 57 -11.77 12.15 -2.09
N HIS A 58 -10.91 11.14 -2.13
CA HIS A 58 -11.08 9.99 -3.04
C HIS A 58 -12.28 9.14 -2.61
N GLU A 59 -13.25 9.00 -3.51
CA GLU A 59 -14.41 8.12 -3.34
C GLU A 59 -14.27 6.86 -4.21
N GLY A 60 -14.74 5.72 -3.70
CA GLY A 60 -14.77 4.45 -4.43
C GLY A 60 -13.54 3.56 -4.20
N LEU A 61 -13.22 2.72 -5.19
CA LEU A 61 -12.12 1.75 -5.09
C LEU A 61 -10.77 2.45 -5.09
N LEU A 62 -9.87 2.05 -4.17
CA LEU A 62 -8.51 2.59 -4.12
C LEU A 62 -7.69 2.11 -5.32
N PRO A 63 -6.92 2.98 -5.99
CA PRO A 63 -6.06 2.57 -7.10
C PRO A 63 -4.94 1.67 -6.59
N ARG A 64 -4.77 0.49 -7.19
CA ARG A 64 -3.65 -0.40 -6.87
C ARG A 64 -2.35 0.13 -7.44
N LEU A 65 -1.32 0.08 -6.63
CA LEU A 65 0.05 0.39 -7.01
C LEU A 65 0.77 -0.92 -7.34
N LEU A 66 1.39 -0.99 -8.52
CA LEU A 66 2.25 -2.10 -8.87
C LEU A 66 3.63 -1.91 -8.23
N VAL A 67 4.06 -2.89 -7.43
CA VAL A 67 5.42 -2.97 -6.91
C VAL A 67 6.14 -4.08 -7.66
N ASP A 68 7.28 -3.76 -8.26
CA ASP A 68 8.00 -4.65 -9.19
C ASP A 68 7.10 -5.25 -10.30
N GLY A 69 6.09 -4.49 -10.73
CA GLY A 69 5.13 -4.90 -11.76
C GLY A 69 4.04 -5.87 -11.29
N GLN A 70 3.93 -6.14 -9.98
CA GLN A 70 2.95 -7.05 -9.40
C GLN A 70 1.95 -6.32 -8.51
N GLU A 71 0.69 -6.77 -8.52
CA GLU A 71 -0.36 -6.28 -7.61
C GLU A 71 -0.27 -6.91 -6.21
N TYR A 72 0.30 -8.11 -6.13
CA TYR A 72 0.44 -8.92 -4.92
C TYR A 72 1.90 -9.35 -4.80
N TRP A 73 2.58 -8.99 -3.72
CA TRP A 73 4.01 -9.26 -3.55
C TRP A 73 4.38 -9.47 -2.08
N GLY A 74 5.66 -9.66 -1.80
CA GLY A 74 6.16 -9.66 -0.42
C GLY A 74 5.74 -10.88 0.40
N ASP A 75 5.58 -12.02 -0.26
CA ASP A 75 5.42 -13.30 0.42
C ASP A 75 6.55 -13.54 1.43
N GLY A 76 6.18 -13.66 2.70
CA GLY A 76 7.10 -13.88 3.81
C GLY A 76 7.96 -12.67 4.18
N TRP A 77 7.68 -11.49 3.64
CA TRP A 77 8.48 -10.28 3.90
C TRP A 77 8.14 -9.63 5.24
N SER A 78 9.10 -8.85 5.74
CA SER A 78 8.83 -7.94 6.86
C SER A 78 8.12 -6.68 6.36
N TRP A 79 7.43 -5.98 7.28
CA TRP A 79 6.86 -4.67 7.00
C TRP A 79 7.88 -3.65 6.50
N THR A 80 9.12 -3.73 6.98
CA THR A 80 10.19 -2.80 6.57
C THR A 80 10.55 -3.04 5.11
N ASP A 81 10.72 -4.30 4.71
CA ASP A 81 11.07 -4.64 3.32
C ASP A 81 9.95 -4.27 2.36
N ALA A 82 8.70 -4.58 2.72
CA ALA A 82 7.54 -4.22 1.92
C ALA A 82 7.34 -2.70 1.80
N PHE A 83 7.65 -1.95 2.86
CA PHE A 83 7.59 -0.49 2.85
C PHE A 83 8.65 0.12 1.94
N GLU A 84 9.90 -0.35 2.00
CA GLU A 84 10.95 0.16 1.12
C GLU A 84 10.64 -0.14 -0.36
N ALA A 85 10.15 -1.34 -0.69
CA ALA A 85 9.73 -1.66 -2.05
C ALA A 85 8.55 -0.80 -2.55
N MET A 86 7.54 -0.58 -1.69
CA MET A 86 6.45 0.35 -2.02
C MET A 86 6.99 1.76 -2.26
N LYS A 87 7.88 2.25 -1.40
CA LYS A 87 8.47 3.58 -1.50
C LYS A 87 9.25 3.76 -2.81
N GLU A 88 10.03 2.77 -3.22
CA GLU A 88 10.71 2.77 -4.53
C GLU A 88 9.71 2.84 -5.69
N ALA A 89 8.62 2.06 -5.64
CA ALA A 89 7.57 2.09 -6.66
C ALA A 89 6.86 3.46 -6.74
N THR A 90 6.65 4.14 -5.60
CA THR A 90 6.08 5.49 -5.59
C THR A 90 7.01 6.56 -6.18
N ASP A 91 8.32 6.35 -6.07
CA ASP A 91 9.32 7.23 -6.68
C ASP A 91 9.39 7.02 -8.20
N GLY A 92 9.34 5.77 -8.67
CA GLY A 92 9.35 5.44 -10.09
C GLY A 92 8.08 5.88 -10.85
N HIS A 93 6.91 5.91 -10.20
CA HIS A 93 5.65 6.31 -10.83
C HIS A 93 5.66 7.79 -11.29
N ASN A 94 6.32 8.68 -10.53
CA ASN A 94 6.41 10.11 -10.86
C ASN A 94 7.27 10.42 -12.09
N ASP A 95 8.21 9.55 -12.45
CA ASP A 95 9.08 9.77 -13.61
C ASP A 95 8.38 9.43 -14.94
N ASN A 96 7.35 8.59 -14.91
CA ASN A 96 6.56 8.24 -16.10
C ASN A 96 5.49 9.29 -16.46
N GLU A 97 5.03 10.11 -15.51
CA GLU A 97 4.09 11.21 -15.78
C GLU A 97 4.78 12.49 -16.32
N ARG A 98 6.12 12.49 -16.47
CA ARG A 98 6.92 13.62 -16.96
C ARG A 98 7.47 13.45 -18.40
N ARG A 99 7.02 12.44 -19.15
CA ARG A 99 7.45 12.18 -20.54
C ARG A 99 6.35 12.45 -21.55
#